data_AF-A0A1C7F9V8-F1
#
_entry.id   AF-A0A1C7F9V8-F1
#
_cell.length_a   1.000
_cell.length_b   1.000
_cell.length_c   1.000
_cell.angle_alpha   90.00
_cell.angle_beta   90.00
_cell.angle_gamma   90.00
#
_symmetry.space_group_name_H-M   'P 1'
#
loop_
_entity.id
_entity.type
_entity.pdbx_description
1 polymer ?
#
loop_
_entity_poly.entity_id
_entity_poly.type
_entity_poly.pdbx_seq_one_letter_code
_entity_poly.pdbx_strand_id
1 'polypeptide(L)'
;MYIQSLTLHLDDEQARHSPVITSRRALLPALNDLLQGVEVDLSAADEQGVVLPLLVAEAKVSNSRIYLSYHLVDQESGLLTLSYENASGKLRDKELGQVARCELEHYLEQMLTLGKNAFIEQYFPPAVLLEKAANIMALSVVLSAVSGLLSLFFFSDLVWQDEVFDQIWPVATVVYLVSGAMLLPKMLSKQTRERAQMMGQSLPRQMFGLVVGNLVLTCGLMLGGASIWHYLDAKPAQVDIVFADKARDYYSKNCKGSVRLEHFSGSICLENKAYWQVIEAGTQAKATGQLSPIGFAIEAIELK
;
A
#
# COMPACT_ATOMS: atom_id res chain seq x y z
N MET A 1 9.32 -11.57 -31.72
CA MET A 1 10.79 -11.72 -31.50
C MET A 1 11.22 -13.03 -32.19
N TYR A 2 12.47 -13.47 -32.12
CA TYR A 2 12.86 -14.81 -32.60
C TYR A 2 13.77 -15.50 -31.59
N ILE A 3 13.71 -16.83 -31.53
CA ILE A 3 14.60 -17.64 -30.68
C ILE A 3 15.87 -17.88 -31.50
N GLN A 4 16.98 -17.29 -31.04
CA GLN A 4 18.26 -17.35 -31.72
C GLN A 4 18.94 -18.72 -31.52
N SER A 5 18.78 -19.30 -30.34
CA SER A 5 19.29 -20.63 -30.04
C SER A 5 18.30 -21.37 -29.15
N LEU A 6 18.10 -22.65 -29.45
CA LEU A 6 17.41 -23.60 -28.60
C LEU A 6 18.36 -24.79 -28.43
N THR A 7 18.90 -24.94 -27.23
CA THR A 7 19.97 -25.89 -26.92
C THR A 7 19.53 -26.79 -25.79
N LEU A 8 19.68 -28.10 -25.96
CA LEU A 8 19.52 -29.07 -24.90
C LEU A 8 20.90 -29.56 -24.47
N HIS A 9 21.25 -29.32 -23.22
CA HIS A 9 22.44 -29.86 -22.56
C HIS A 9 22.07 -31.17 -21.88
N LEU A 10 22.79 -32.24 -22.21
CA LEU A 10 22.66 -33.57 -21.61
C LEU A 10 23.82 -33.80 -20.61
N ASP A 11 23.65 -34.81 -19.75
CA ASP A 11 24.57 -35.10 -18.65
C ASP A 11 25.98 -35.53 -19.14
N ASP A 12 26.10 -36.06 -20.36
CA ASP A 12 27.35 -36.52 -20.99
C ASP A 12 28.14 -35.41 -21.72
N GLU A 13 27.96 -34.13 -21.35
CA GLU A 13 28.48 -32.94 -22.06
C GLU A 13 28.05 -32.80 -23.54
N GLN A 14 27.15 -33.65 -24.02
CA GLN A 14 26.59 -33.54 -25.36
C GLN A 14 25.51 -32.47 -25.40
N ALA A 15 25.63 -31.54 -26.35
CA ALA A 15 24.62 -30.51 -26.59
C ALA A 15 23.92 -30.76 -27.93
N ARG A 16 22.58 -30.83 -27.90
CA ARG A 16 21.76 -30.83 -29.13
C ARG A 16 21.33 -29.40 -29.40
N HIS A 17 21.51 -28.95 -30.64
CA HIS A 17 21.18 -27.59 -31.05
C HIS A 17 20.14 -27.60 -32.16
N SER A 18 19.12 -26.75 -32.02
CA SER A 18 18.18 -26.45 -33.09
C SER A 18 18.59 -25.16 -33.81
N PRO A 19 18.34 -25.03 -35.12
CA PRO A 19 18.51 -23.77 -35.85
C PRO A 19 17.62 -22.65 -35.31
N VAL A 20 17.88 -21.43 -35.75
CA VAL A 20 17.10 -20.23 -35.38
C VAL A 20 15.61 -20.45 -35.65
N ILE A 21 14.78 -20.31 -34.61
CA ILE A 21 13.33 -20.51 -34.70
C ILE A 21 12.66 -19.13 -34.84
N THR A 22 12.12 -18.88 -36.02
CA THR A 22 11.49 -17.59 -36.37
C THR A 22 9.96 -17.64 -36.40
N SER A 23 9.36 -18.83 -36.26
CA SER A 23 7.90 -18.99 -36.34
C SER A 23 7.38 -20.09 -35.41
N ARG A 24 6.13 -19.92 -34.96
CA ARG A 24 5.40 -20.91 -34.15
C ARG A 24 5.32 -22.29 -34.81
N ARG A 25 5.19 -22.33 -36.15
CA ARG A 25 5.12 -23.58 -36.92
C ARG A 25 6.42 -24.40 -36.86
N ALA A 26 7.56 -23.72 -36.72
CA ALA A 26 8.87 -24.37 -36.63
C ALA A 26 9.25 -24.75 -35.19
N LEU A 27 8.54 -24.21 -34.18
CA LEU A 27 8.87 -24.41 -32.77
C LEU A 27 8.56 -25.83 -32.26
N LEU A 28 7.32 -26.31 -32.46
CA LEU A 28 6.90 -27.62 -31.97
C LEU A 28 7.73 -28.77 -32.57
N PRO A 29 7.99 -28.82 -33.89
CA PRO A 29 8.87 -29.86 -34.45
C PRO A 29 10.27 -29.80 -33.85
N ALA A 30 10.87 -28.60 -33.77
CA ALA A 30 12.21 -28.43 -33.21
C ALA A 30 12.31 -28.85 -31.74
N LEU A 31 11.29 -28.54 -30.93
CA LEU A 31 11.24 -28.94 -29.53
C LEU A 31 11.10 -30.45 -29.39
N ASN A 32 10.23 -31.08 -30.20
CA ASN A 32 10.02 -32.52 -30.18
C ASN A 32 11.27 -33.28 -30.62
N ASP A 33 11.97 -32.80 -31.66
CA ASP A 33 13.21 -33.40 -32.15
C ASP A 33 14.32 -33.33 -31.09
N LEU A 34 14.45 -32.20 -30.39
CA LEU A 34 15.46 -32.05 -29.32
C LEU A 34 15.19 -32.97 -28.14
N LEU A 35 13.94 -33.04 -27.69
CA LEU A 35 13.51 -33.82 -26.53
C LEU A 35 13.32 -35.31 -26.83
N GLN A 36 13.44 -35.74 -28.09
CA GLN A 36 13.25 -37.14 -28.46
C GLN A 36 14.31 -38.04 -27.83
N GLY A 37 13.87 -39.07 -27.09
CA GLY A 37 14.75 -40.06 -26.47
C GLY A 37 15.56 -39.55 -25.28
N VAL A 38 15.11 -38.47 -24.63
CA VAL A 38 15.67 -38.01 -23.35
C VAL A 38 14.95 -38.76 -22.25
N GLU A 39 15.66 -39.65 -21.55
CA GLU A 39 15.15 -40.34 -20.36
C GLU A 39 15.89 -39.77 -19.14
N VAL A 40 15.12 -39.28 -18.17
CA VAL A 40 15.66 -38.79 -16.90
C VAL A 40 15.51 -39.91 -15.89
N ASP A 41 16.64 -40.54 -15.55
CA ASP A 41 16.66 -41.56 -14.49
C ASP A 41 17.04 -40.91 -13.14
N LEU A 42 16.01 -40.53 -12.38
CA LEU A 42 16.18 -39.98 -11.03
C LEU A 42 16.68 -41.03 -10.02
N SER A 43 16.71 -42.33 -10.37
CA SER A 43 17.17 -43.41 -9.48
C SER A 43 18.69 -43.59 -9.48
N ALA A 44 19.40 -42.99 -10.45
CA ALA A 44 20.86 -42.96 -10.53
C ALA A 44 21.52 -41.84 -9.70
N ALA A 45 20.77 -41.24 -8.76
CA ALA A 45 21.22 -40.16 -7.91
C ALA A 45 22.26 -40.63 -6.85
N ASP A 46 23.53 -40.72 -7.26
CA ASP A 46 24.65 -40.93 -6.32
C ASP A 46 24.92 -39.66 -5.48
N GLU A 47 25.81 -39.80 -4.47
CA GLU A 47 26.16 -38.78 -3.44
C GLU A 47 26.63 -37.40 -3.98
N GLN A 48 26.79 -37.25 -5.30
CA GLN A 48 27.22 -36.02 -5.99
C GLN A 48 26.07 -35.16 -6.53
N GLY A 49 24.82 -35.63 -6.43
CA GLY A 49 23.63 -34.93 -6.92
C GLY A 49 23.31 -35.24 -8.38
N VAL A 50 22.03 -35.15 -8.74
CA VAL A 50 21.55 -35.40 -10.11
C VAL A 50 21.84 -34.18 -10.98
N VAL A 51 22.61 -34.36 -12.05
CA VAL A 51 22.65 -33.39 -13.16
C VAL A 51 21.39 -33.64 -13.97
N LEU A 52 20.55 -32.62 -14.11
CA LEU A 52 19.32 -32.72 -14.88
C LEU A 52 19.56 -32.14 -16.28
N PRO A 53 19.05 -32.80 -17.34
CA PRO A 53 19.07 -32.24 -18.68
C PRO A 53 18.46 -30.84 -18.72
N LEU A 54 19.18 -29.90 -19.32
CA LEU A 54 18.82 -28.48 -19.32
C LEU A 54 18.53 -28.01 -20.75
N LEU A 55 17.28 -27.63 -20.99
CA LEU A 55 16.87 -26.93 -22.20
C LEU A 55 17.03 -25.41 -21.98
N VAL A 56 17.81 -24.76 -22.83
CA VAL A 56 17.99 -23.30 -22.85
C VAL A 56 17.47 -22.73 -24.16
N ALA A 57 16.53 -21.79 -24.09
CA ALA A 57 16.12 -20.98 -25.22
C ALA A 57 16.62 -19.53 -25.02
N GLU A 58 17.38 -19.01 -25.99
CA GLU A 58 17.85 -17.63 -26.01
C GLU A 58 17.15 -16.84 -27.11
N ALA A 59 16.49 -15.74 -26.74
CA ALA A 59 16.02 -14.74 -27.68
C ALA A 59 16.80 -13.44 -27.50
N LYS A 60 17.52 -13.06 -28.55
CA LYS A 60 18.24 -11.78 -28.59
C LYS A 60 17.37 -10.73 -29.27
N VAL A 61 17.16 -9.62 -28.57
CA VAL A 61 16.36 -8.51 -29.09
C VAL A 61 17.13 -7.22 -28.86
N SER A 62 17.69 -6.69 -29.95
CA SER A 62 18.60 -5.52 -29.90
C SER A 62 19.76 -5.77 -28.92
N ASN A 63 19.95 -4.91 -27.92
CA ASN A 63 20.99 -5.00 -26.89
C ASN A 63 20.53 -5.74 -25.62
N SER A 64 19.44 -6.50 -25.66
CA SER A 64 18.94 -7.26 -24.52
C SER A 64 18.77 -8.73 -24.88
N ARG A 65 18.86 -9.59 -23.87
CA ARG A 65 18.73 -11.04 -24.01
C ARG A 65 17.66 -11.55 -23.06
N ILE A 66 16.85 -12.45 -23.55
CA ILE A 66 15.86 -13.18 -22.75
C ILE A 66 16.29 -14.65 -22.83
N TYR A 67 16.43 -15.27 -21.67
CA TYR A 67 16.74 -16.68 -21.54
C TYR A 67 15.54 -17.38 -20.90
N LEU A 68 15.28 -18.58 -21.36
CA LEU A 68 14.39 -19.53 -20.73
C LEU A 68 15.21 -20.78 -20.45
N SER A 69 15.35 -21.14 -19.18
CA SER A 69 16.00 -22.38 -18.74
C SER A 69 14.94 -23.33 -18.21
N TYR A 70 14.94 -24.55 -18.72
CA TYR A 70 14.03 -25.61 -18.32
C TYR A 70 14.82 -26.86 -17.97
N HIS A 71 14.90 -27.18 -16.68
CA HIS A 71 15.52 -28.40 -16.19
C HIS A 71 14.49 -29.53 -16.24
N LEU A 72 14.72 -30.55 -17.05
CA LEU A 72 13.82 -31.70 -17.14
C LEU A 72 13.89 -32.52 -15.85
N VAL A 73 12.75 -32.73 -15.20
CA VAL A 73 12.64 -33.55 -14.00
C VAL A 73 12.07 -34.93 -14.35
N ASP A 74 11.09 -34.96 -15.24
CA ASP A 74 10.49 -36.18 -15.79
C ASP A 74 10.09 -35.97 -17.27
N GLN A 75 9.42 -36.95 -17.88
CA GLN A 75 9.01 -36.88 -19.30
C GLN A 75 7.95 -35.80 -19.60
N GLU A 76 7.21 -35.36 -18.58
CA GLU A 76 6.06 -34.47 -18.70
C GLU A 76 6.27 -33.11 -17.99
N SER A 77 7.29 -32.97 -17.16
CA SER A 77 7.49 -31.82 -16.29
C SER A 77 8.96 -31.48 -16.00
N GLY A 78 9.19 -30.23 -15.61
CA GLY A 78 10.51 -29.68 -15.38
C GLY A 78 10.48 -28.33 -14.70
N LEU A 79 11.61 -27.88 -14.18
CA LEU A 79 11.74 -26.60 -13.49
C LEU A 79 12.05 -25.49 -14.49
N LEU A 80 11.16 -24.50 -14.56
CA LEU A 80 11.26 -23.38 -15.49
C LEU A 80 11.74 -22.11 -14.80
N THR A 81 12.78 -21.50 -15.35
CA THR A 81 13.27 -20.18 -14.96
C THR A 81 13.34 -19.26 -16.18
N LEU A 82 12.81 -18.05 -16.03
CA LEU A 82 12.92 -16.98 -17.02
C LEU A 82 13.95 -15.96 -16.56
N SER A 83 14.87 -15.60 -17.45
CA SER A 83 15.88 -14.59 -17.19
C SER A 83 15.84 -13.49 -18.24
N TYR A 84 15.98 -12.25 -17.80
CA TYR A 84 16.07 -11.08 -18.68
C TYR A 84 17.32 -10.27 -18.35
N GLU A 85 18.18 -10.11 -19.34
CA GLU A 85 19.35 -9.27 -19.30
C GLU A 85 19.11 -8.00 -20.12
N ASN A 86 19.13 -6.85 -19.43
CA ASN A 86 18.95 -5.56 -20.08
C ASN A 86 20.25 -5.09 -20.79
N ALA A 87 20.16 -3.97 -21.52
CA ALA A 87 21.31 -3.39 -22.23
C ALA A 87 22.45 -2.89 -21.32
N SER A 88 22.22 -2.79 -20.00
CA SER A 88 23.25 -2.42 -19.02
C SER A 88 23.87 -3.65 -18.33
N GLY A 89 23.57 -4.87 -18.80
CA GLY A 89 24.07 -6.13 -18.21
C GLY A 89 23.41 -6.50 -16.87
N LYS A 90 22.30 -5.85 -16.49
CA LYS A 90 21.55 -6.21 -15.27
C LYS A 90 20.62 -7.37 -15.58
N LEU A 91 20.92 -8.51 -14.96
CA LEU A 91 20.10 -9.73 -15.00
C LEU A 91 18.92 -9.62 -14.03
N ARG A 92 17.77 -10.16 -14.45
CA ARG A 92 16.59 -10.37 -13.60
C ARG A 92 16.09 -11.78 -13.86
N ASP A 93 15.95 -12.55 -12.80
CA ASP A 93 15.48 -13.93 -12.88
C ASP A 93 14.11 -14.05 -12.23
N LYS A 94 13.29 -14.93 -12.79
CA LYS A 94 11.98 -15.32 -12.27
C LYS A 94 11.83 -16.83 -12.38
N GLU A 95 11.90 -17.47 -11.22
CA GLU A 95 11.60 -18.89 -11.08
C GLU A 95 10.08 -19.07 -11.16
N LEU A 96 9.62 -19.91 -12.09
CA LEU A 96 8.21 -20.28 -12.23
C LEU A 96 7.89 -21.61 -11.52
N GLY A 97 8.92 -22.33 -11.07
CA GLY A 97 8.79 -23.61 -10.39
C GLY A 97 8.64 -24.78 -11.38
N GLN A 98 7.97 -25.84 -10.93
CA GLN A 98 7.70 -27.02 -11.76
C GLN A 98 6.56 -26.76 -12.72
N VAL A 99 6.81 -26.95 -14.01
CA VAL A 99 5.95 -26.57 -15.13
C VAL A 99 5.83 -27.75 -16.08
N ALA A 100 4.62 -28.03 -16.54
CA ALA A 100 4.36 -29.12 -17.48
C ALA A 100 4.91 -28.79 -18.88
N ARG A 101 5.19 -29.80 -19.70
CA ARG A 101 5.70 -29.63 -21.06
C ARG A 101 4.78 -28.79 -21.95
N CYS A 102 3.46 -28.94 -21.82
CA CYS A 102 2.49 -28.13 -22.55
C CYS A 102 2.54 -26.64 -22.15
N GLU A 103 2.89 -26.33 -20.91
CA GLU A 103 3.08 -24.97 -20.44
C GLU A 103 4.43 -24.40 -20.92
N LEU A 104 5.50 -25.21 -20.94
CA LEU A 104 6.77 -24.85 -21.57
C LEU A 104 6.58 -24.40 -23.03
N GLU A 105 5.82 -25.17 -23.81
CA GLU A 105 5.46 -24.81 -25.19
C GLU A 105 4.79 -23.43 -25.25
N HIS A 106 3.84 -23.17 -24.34
CA HIS A 106 3.17 -21.89 -24.25
C HIS A 106 4.15 -20.73 -23.96
N TYR A 107 5.10 -20.90 -23.05
CA TYR A 107 6.11 -19.87 -22.74
C TYR A 107 7.04 -19.60 -23.92
N LEU A 108 7.48 -20.64 -24.63
CA LEU A 108 8.29 -20.51 -25.85
C LEU A 108 7.50 -19.84 -26.98
N GLU A 109 6.21 -20.15 -27.13
CA GLU A 109 5.33 -19.45 -28.07
C GLU A 109 5.18 -17.97 -27.73
N GLN A 110 4.95 -17.64 -26.45
CA GLN A 110 4.86 -16.26 -25.97
C GLN A 110 6.14 -15.47 -26.24
N MET A 111 7.30 -16.11 -26.10
CA MET A 111 8.60 -15.52 -26.44
C MET A 111 8.70 -15.15 -27.93
N LEU A 112 8.06 -15.91 -28.83
CA LEU A 112 8.00 -15.61 -30.26
C LEU A 112 6.96 -14.52 -30.58
N THR A 113 5.76 -14.62 -30.00
CA THR A 113 4.61 -13.78 -30.34
C THR A 113 4.64 -12.41 -29.70
N LEU A 114 5.06 -12.30 -28.44
CA LEU A 114 5.09 -11.02 -27.75
C LEU A 114 6.23 -10.15 -28.29
N GLY A 115 6.03 -8.84 -28.23
CA GLY A 115 7.13 -7.87 -28.36
C GLY A 115 7.91 -7.80 -27.05
N LYS A 116 9.18 -7.35 -27.12
CA LYS A 116 10.06 -7.23 -25.94
C LYS A 116 9.39 -6.54 -24.76
N ASN A 117 8.74 -5.39 -25.00
CA ASN A 117 8.15 -4.59 -23.94
C ASN A 117 6.98 -5.31 -23.27
N ALA A 118 6.10 -5.94 -24.06
CA ALA A 118 4.98 -6.72 -23.55
C ALA A 118 5.45 -7.94 -22.74
N PHE A 119 6.50 -8.63 -23.20
CA PHE A 119 7.10 -9.75 -22.48
C PHE A 119 7.71 -9.31 -21.13
N ILE A 120 8.48 -8.21 -21.12
CA ILE A 120 9.07 -7.66 -19.89
C ILE A 120 7.97 -7.23 -18.92
N GLU A 121 6.91 -6.58 -19.39
CA GLU A 121 5.83 -6.13 -18.54
C GLU A 121 5.07 -7.30 -17.89
N GLN A 122 4.83 -8.37 -18.65
CA GLN A 122 4.14 -9.56 -18.17
C GLN A 122 4.97 -10.38 -17.17
N TYR A 123 6.25 -10.62 -17.44
CA TYR A 123 7.08 -11.51 -16.61
C TYR A 123 7.98 -10.78 -15.63
N PHE A 124 8.46 -9.58 -15.97
CA PHE A 124 9.39 -8.78 -15.16
C PHE A 124 8.84 -7.37 -14.90
N PRO A 125 7.61 -7.24 -14.35
CA PRO A 125 6.99 -5.95 -14.16
C PRO A 125 7.94 -5.03 -13.40
N PRO A 126 8.15 -3.79 -13.86
CA PRO A 126 9.06 -2.88 -13.19
C PRO A 126 8.52 -2.61 -11.78
N ALA A 127 9.20 -3.14 -10.75
CA ALA A 127 8.93 -2.86 -9.34
C ALA A 127 8.77 -1.35 -9.07
N VAL A 128 9.41 -0.53 -9.91
CA VAL A 128 9.34 0.94 -9.92
C VAL A 128 7.91 1.49 -10.03
N LEU A 129 6.97 0.87 -10.76
CA LEU A 129 5.61 1.42 -10.89
C LEU A 129 4.78 1.22 -9.62
N LEU A 130 4.80 0.01 -9.05
CA LEU A 130 4.15 -0.29 -7.78
C LEU A 130 4.76 0.51 -6.63
N GLU A 131 6.09 0.62 -6.60
CA GLU A 131 6.79 1.40 -5.58
C GLU A 131 6.51 2.91 -5.70
N LYS A 132 6.47 3.45 -6.92
CA LYS A 132 6.07 4.85 -7.15
C LYS A 132 4.64 5.11 -6.73
N ALA A 133 3.70 4.24 -7.11
CA ALA A 133 2.29 4.37 -6.72
C ALA A 133 2.12 4.30 -5.20
N ALA A 134 2.78 3.35 -4.54
CA ALA A 134 2.78 3.24 -3.08
C ALA A 134 3.41 4.46 -2.40
N ASN A 135 4.48 5.02 -2.97
CA ASN A 135 5.11 6.23 -2.45
C ASN A 135 4.24 7.48 -2.61
N ILE A 136 3.55 7.62 -3.74
CA ILE A 136 2.60 8.72 -3.98
C ILE A 136 1.42 8.60 -3.01
N MET A 137 0.84 7.41 -2.84
CA MET A 137 -0.23 7.17 -1.86
C MET A 137 0.23 7.45 -0.43
N ALA A 138 1.42 7.01 -0.04
CA ALA A 138 1.96 7.31 1.28
C ALA A 138 2.14 8.83 1.49
N LEU A 139 2.63 9.55 0.47
CA LEU A 139 2.78 11.00 0.52
C LEU A 139 1.43 11.71 0.62
N SER A 140 0.42 11.30 -0.15
CA SER A 140 -0.92 11.89 -0.09
C SER A 140 -1.56 11.68 1.28
N VAL A 141 -1.42 10.49 1.87
CA VAL A 141 -1.92 10.20 3.23
C VAL A 141 -1.27 11.12 4.26
N VAL A 142 0.04 11.32 4.20
CA VAL A 142 0.75 12.23 5.10
C VAL A 142 0.31 13.68 4.92
N LEU A 143 0.21 14.15 3.67
CA LEU A 143 -0.27 15.51 3.37
C LEU A 143 -1.69 15.73 3.90
N SER A 144 -2.60 14.79 3.65
CA SER A 144 -3.96 14.83 4.18
C SER A 144 -3.99 14.87 5.71
N ALA A 145 -3.15 14.09 6.39
CA ALA A 145 -3.05 14.12 7.85
C ALA A 145 -2.56 15.48 8.36
N VAL A 146 -1.54 16.06 7.73
CA VAL A 146 -1.00 17.37 8.11
C VAL A 146 -2.04 18.47 7.88
N SER A 147 -2.71 18.48 6.73
CA SER A 147 -3.82 19.40 6.45
C SER A 147 -4.96 19.23 7.45
N GLY A 148 -5.29 17.99 7.81
CA GLY A 148 -6.28 17.69 8.84
C GLY A 148 -5.90 18.21 10.23
N LEU A 149 -4.65 18.01 10.66
CA LEU A 149 -4.16 18.58 11.92
C LEU A 149 -4.22 20.11 11.91
N LEU A 150 -3.89 20.75 10.79
CA LEU A 150 -4.02 22.21 10.65
C LEU A 150 -5.46 22.67 10.77
N SER A 151 -6.41 21.92 10.20
CA SER A 151 -7.84 22.27 10.28
C SER A 151 -8.36 22.26 11.72
N LEU A 152 -7.82 21.42 12.61
CA LEU A 152 -8.18 21.46 14.04
C LEU A 152 -7.85 22.79 14.72
N PHE A 153 -6.80 23.48 14.26
CA PHE A 153 -6.47 24.81 14.78
C PHE A 153 -7.40 25.89 14.23
N PHE A 154 -7.87 25.75 12.99
CA PHE A 154 -8.78 26.72 12.36
C PHE A 154 -10.24 26.55 12.79
N PHE A 155 -10.64 25.35 13.18
CA PHE A 155 -12.00 25.00 13.57
C PHE A 155 -12.10 24.54 15.04
N SER A 156 -11.26 25.10 15.93
CA SER A 156 -11.17 24.68 17.33
C SER A 156 -12.48 24.85 18.12
N ASP A 157 -13.35 25.75 17.66
CA ASP A 157 -14.59 26.12 18.33
C ASP A 157 -15.79 25.27 17.86
N LEU A 158 -15.55 24.27 17.00
CA LEU A 158 -16.54 23.32 16.57
C LEU A 158 -16.92 22.38 17.72
N VAL A 159 -18.20 22.40 18.10
CA VAL A 159 -18.76 21.41 19.03
C VAL A 159 -19.36 20.26 18.21
N TRP A 160 -19.01 19.03 18.57
CA TRP A 160 -19.35 17.85 17.78
C TRP A 160 -20.72 17.32 18.18
N GLN A 161 -21.48 16.76 17.25
CA GLN A 161 -22.65 15.98 17.65
C GLN A 161 -22.20 14.71 18.39
N ASP A 162 -22.88 14.36 19.48
CA ASP A 162 -22.51 13.19 20.30
C ASP A 162 -22.47 11.89 19.47
N GLU A 163 -23.47 11.70 18.60
CA GLU A 163 -23.54 10.52 17.72
C GLU A 163 -22.32 10.41 16.80
N VAL A 164 -21.82 11.54 16.28
CA VAL A 164 -20.64 11.58 15.41
C VAL A 164 -19.36 11.38 16.22
N PHE A 165 -19.30 11.97 17.41
CA PHE A 165 -18.18 11.81 18.32
C PHE A 165 -18.01 10.35 18.76
N ASP A 166 -19.10 9.65 19.05
CA ASP A 166 -19.05 8.23 19.42
C ASP A 166 -18.65 7.33 18.24
N GLN A 167 -19.09 7.67 17.03
CA GLN A 167 -18.72 6.95 15.81
C GLN A 167 -17.27 7.15 15.38
N ILE A 168 -16.56 8.16 15.91
CA ILE A 168 -15.19 8.45 15.49
C ILE A 168 -14.20 7.36 15.92
N TRP A 169 -14.45 6.66 17.02
CA TRP A 169 -13.53 5.65 17.56
C TRP A 169 -13.42 4.39 16.71
N PRO A 170 -14.53 3.78 16.24
CA PRO A 170 -14.48 2.70 15.26
C PRO A 170 -13.74 3.10 13.97
N VAL A 171 -14.04 4.30 13.44
CA VAL A 171 -13.43 4.75 12.18
C VAL A 171 -11.94 5.02 12.37
N ALA A 172 -11.55 5.63 13.50
CA ALA A 172 -10.14 5.83 13.85
C ALA A 172 -9.39 4.51 13.96
N THR A 173 -10.02 3.46 14.50
CA THR A 173 -9.43 2.13 14.60
C THR A 173 -9.16 1.54 13.20
N VAL A 174 -10.13 1.66 12.28
CA VAL A 174 -9.96 1.20 10.90
C VAL A 174 -8.84 1.98 10.20
N VAL A 175 -8.86 3.30 10.29
CA VAL A 175 -7.82 4.16 9.68
C VAL A 175 -6.45 3.80 10.22
N TYR A 176 -6.31 3.63 11.54
CA TYR A 176 -5.05 3.24 12.19
C TYR A 176 -4.52 1.90 11.67
N LEU A 177 -5.38 0.89 11.54
CA LEU A 177 -4.98 -0.42 11.05
C LEU A 177 -4.52 -0.37 9.59
N VAL A 178 -5.25 0.34 8.73
CA VAL A 178 -4.91 0.48 7.30
C VAL A 178 -3.62 1.26 7.11
N SER A 179 -3.48 2.43 7.74
CA SER A 179 -2.26 3.24 7.63
C SER A 179 -1.06 2.54 8.24
N GLY A 180 -1.26 1.82 9.35
CA GLY A 180 -0.22 1.00 9.98
C GLY A 180 0.27 -0.11 9.05
N ALA A 181 -0.64 -0.86 8.43
CA ALA A 181 -0.32 -1.91 7.47
C ALA A 181 0.41 -1.39 6.22
N MET A 182 0.11 -0.16 5.78
CA MET A 182 0.81 0.47 4.65
C MET A 182 2.21 0.98 5.01
N LEU A 183 2.39 1.48 6.24
CA LEU A 183 3.66 2.08 6.68
C LEU A 183 4.68 1.02 7.16
N LEU A 184 4.21 -0.11 7.67
CA LEU A 184 5.05 -1.18 8.23
C LEU A 184 6.08 -1.75 7.22
N PRO A 185 5.72 -2.11 5.98
CA PRO A 185 6.67 -2.67 5.02
C PRO A 185 7.76 -1.66 4.60
N LYS A 186 7.39 -0.38 4.53
CA LYS A 186 8.31 0.70 4.17
C LYS A 186 9.35 0.94 5.27
N MET A 187 8.94 0.89 6.53
CA MET A 187 9.85 1.00 7.68
C MET A 187 10.77 -0.22 7.82
N LEU A 188 10.24 -1.43 7.56
CA LEU A 188 11.03 -2.66 7.58
C LEU A 188 11.90 -2.86 6.33
N SER A 189 11.78 -1.98 5.33
CA SER A 189 12.60 -2.03 4.12
C SER A 189 14.09 -1.88 4.47
N LYS A 190 14.93 -2.62 3.72
CA LYS A 190 16.39 -2.63 3.92
C LYS A 190 16.98 -1.22 3.90
N GLN A 191 16.52 -0.39 2.96
CA GLN A 191 16.99 1.00 2.80
C GLN A 191 16.67 1.88 4.02
N THR A 192 15.51 1.71 4.64
CA THR A 192 15.08 2.52 5.79
C THR A 192 15.77 2.02 7.07
N ARG A 193 15.95 0.70 7.18
CA ARG A 193 16.68 0.08 8.29
C ARG A 193 18.16 0.49 8.30
N GLU A 194 18.81 0.53 7.14
CA GLU A 194 20.19 1.00 7.00
C GLU A 194 20.31 2.50 7.33
N ARG A 195 19.40 3.35 6.85
CA ARG A 195 19.36 4.78 7.21
C ARG A 195 19.16 5.01 8.69
N ALA A 196 18.25 4.27 9.31
CA ALA A 196 17.95 4.42 10.74
C ALA A 196 19.12 3.92 11.61
N GLN A 197 19.85 2.89 11.17
CA GLN A 197 21.11 2.49 11.79
C GLN A 197 22.20 3.57 11.68
N MET A 198 22.31 4.24 10.52
CA MET A 198 23.23 5.39 10.37
C MET A 198 22.87 6.56 11.30
N MET A 199 21.60 6.71 11.68
CA MET A 199 21.13 7.71 12.65
C MET A 199 21.15 7.21 14.12
N GLY A 200 21.72 6.03 14.39
CA GLY A 200 21.81 5.47 15.75
C GLY A 200 20.47 5.05 16.36
N GLN A 201 19.43 4.83 15.55
CA GLN A 201 18.12 4.40 16.04
C GLN A 201 18.04 2.88 16.16
N SER A 202 17.74 2.40 17.36
CA SER A 202 17.44 0.99 17.60
C SER A 202 16.07 0.60 17.03
N LEU A 203 15.91 -0.68 16.69
CA LEU A 203 14.67 -1.23 16.13
C LEU A 203 13.43 -1.00 17.04
N PRO A 204 13.53 -1.10 18.38
CA PRO A 204 12.42 -0.75 19.27
C PRO A 204 12.00 0.73 19.20
N ARG A 205 12.96 1.66 19.08
CA ARG A 205 12.66 3.09 18.94
C ARG A 205 11.95 3.38 17.61
N GLN A 206 12.32 2.69 16.55
CA GLN A 206 11.67 2.81 15.24
C GLN A 206 10.22 2.30 15.29
N MET A 207 9.98 1.16 15.94
CA MET A 207 8.63 0.61 16.11
C MET A 207 7.76 1.50 17.00
N PHE A 208 8.32 2.04 18.08
CA PHE A 208 7.60 3.01 18.92
C PHE A 208 7.26 4.29 18.15
N GLY A 209 8.22 4.83 17.39
CA GLY A 209 7.99 5.99 16.53
C GLY A 209 6.92 5.73 15.46
N LEU A 210 6.84 4.51 14.92
CA LEU A 210 5.79 4.11 14.00
C LEU A 210 4.41 4.08 14.68
N VAL A 211 4.30 3.46 15.87
CA VAL A 211 3.04 3.39 16.62
C VAL A 211 2.52 4.79 16.96
N VAL A 212 3.38 5.65 17.49
CA VAL A 212 3.03 7.03 17.86
C VAL A 212 2.75 7.87 16.61
N GLY A 213 3.59 7.76 15.58
CA GLY A 213 3.39 8.48 14.32
C GLY A 213 2.09 8.09 13.64
N ASN A 214 1.74 6.80 13.63
CA ASN A 214 0.49 6.29 13.07
C ASN A 214 -0.72 6.77 13.87
N LEU A 215 -0.60 6.88 15.20
CA LEU A 215 -1.65 7.44 16.05
C LEU A 215 -1.91 8.91 15.70
N VAL A 216 -0.86 9.73 15.60
CA VAL A 216 -0.98 11.16 15.23
C VAL A 216 -1.58 11.31 13.84
N LEU A 217 -1.15 10.47 12.89
CA LEU A 217 -1.66 10.46 11.51
C LEU A 217 -3.16 10.11 11.46
N THR A 218 -3.57 9.11 12.25
CA THR A 218 -4.98 8.72 12.38
C THR A 218 -5.82 9.85 12.96
N CYS A 219 -5.37 10.47 14.05
CA CYS A 219 -6.05 11.61 14.65
C CYS A 219 -6.18 12.77 13.67
N GLY A 220 -5.12 13.09 12.93
CA GLY A 220 -5.11 14.15 11.92
C GLY A 220 -6.12 13.92 10.81
N LEU A 221 -6.16 12.71 10.25
CA LEU A 221 -7.12 12.35 9.20
C LEU A 221 -8.56 12.38 9.68
N MET A 222 -8.82 11.84 10.87
CA MET A 222 -10.18 11.71 11.39
C MET A 222 -10.77 13.04 11.82
N LEU A 223 -10.10 13.68 12.79
CA LEU A 223 -10.61 14.93 13.37
C LEU A 223 -10.56 16.06 12.35
N GLY A 224 -9.50 16.11 11.55
CA GLY A 224 -9.38 17.11 10.50
C GLY A 224 -10.32 16.88 9.32
N GLY A 225 -10.49 15.62 8.91
CA GLY A 225 -11.43 15.27 7.84
C GLY A 225 -12.87 15.67 8.17
N ALA A 226 -13.31 15.38 9.40
CA ALA A 226 -14.63 15.80 9.87
C ALA A 226 -14.76 17.32 10.00
N SER A 227 -13.71 18.02 10.43
CA SER A 227 -13.71 19.50 10.51
C SER A 227 -13.81 20.14 9.13
N ILE A 228 -13.09 19.61 8.13
CA ILE A 228 -13.22 20.05 6.73
C ILE A 228 -14.61 19.72 6.18
N TRP A 229 -15.14 18.54 6.49
CA TRP A 229 -16.49 18.15 6.09
C TRP A 229 -17.53 19.12 6.65
N HIS A 230 -17.41 19.48 7.93
CA HIS A 230 -18.24 20.50 8.55
C HIS A 230 -18.18 21.80 7.74
N TYR A 231 -16.99 22.32 7.44
CA TYR A 231 -16.84 23.56 6.68
C TYR A 231 -17.53 23.55 5.30
N LEU A 232 -17.55 22.39 4.62
CA LEU A 232 -18.16 22.26 3.30
C LEU A 232 -19.69 22.17 3.35
N ASP A 233 -20.23 21.47 4.35
CA ASP A 233 -21.67 21.16 4.44
C ASP A 233 -22.44 22.08 5.38
N ALA A 234 -21.74 22.82 6.25
CA ALA A 234 -22.39 23.63 7.27
C ALA A 234 -23.22 24.76 6.65
N LYS A 235 -24.39 24.99 7.24
CA LYS A 235 -25.31 26.05 6.86
C LYS A 235 -25.64 26.93 8.06
N PRO A 236 -25.88 28.23 7.86
CA PRO A 236 -26.38 29.09 8.92
C PRO A 236 -27.67 28.52 9.51
N ALA A 237 -27.70 28.37 10.83
CA ALA A 237 -28.82 27.78 11.56
C ALA A 237 -29.00 28.47 12.91
N GLN A 238 -30.23 28.39 13.42
CA GLN A 238 -30.56 28.70 14.81
C GLN A 238 -31.13 27.45 15.46
N VAL A 239 -30.59 27.08 16.61
CA VAL A 239 -30.92 25.84 17.31
C VAL A 239 -31.26 26.17 18.75
N ASP A 240 -32.33 25.59 19.27
CA ASP A 240 -32.62 25.61 20.69
C ASP A 240 -31.66 24.63 21.38
N ILE A 241 -30.88 25.11 22.34
CA ILE A 241 -29.89 24.35 23.07
C ILE A 241 -30.25 24.26 24.55
N VAL A 242 -29.83 23.18 25.18
CA VAL A 242 -29.97 22.95 26.61
C VAL A 242 -28.58 22.80 27.22
N PHE A 243 -28.29 23.58 28.24
CA PHE A 243 -27.04 23.45 28.99
C PHE A 243 -27.08 22.19 29.87
N ALA A 244 -26.10 21.31 29.69
CA ALA A 244 -25.98 20.09 30.48
C ALA A 244 -25.40 20.40 31.87
N ASP A 245 -24.25 21.09 31.90
CA ASP A 245 -23.59 21.50 33.16
C ASP A 245 -22.46 22.51 32.89
N LYS A 246 -21.89 23.06 33.95
CA LYS A 246 -20.63 23.82 33.94
C LYS A 246 -19.45 22.85 33.89
N ALA A 247 -18.57 23.00 32.91
CA ALA A 247 -17.45 22.07 32.70
C ALA A 247 -16.19 22.39 33.53
N ARG A 248 -15.93 23.67 33.86
CA ARG A 248 -14.74 24.14 34.63
C ARG A 248 -14.95 25.51 35.27
N ASP A 249 -14.11 25.84 36.24
CA ASP A 249 -14.04 27.16 36.89
C ASP A 249 -13.77 28.30 35.89
N TYR A 250 -14.40 29.45 36.13
CA TYR A 250 -14.34 30.62 35.26
C TYR A 250 -12.93 31.22 35.11
N TYR A 251 -12.03 31.05 36.08
CA TYR A 251 -10.73 31.74 36.09
C TYR A 251 -9.61 31.00 35.34
N SER A 252 -9.94 30.00 34.51
CA SER A 252 -8.93 29.33 33.70
C SER A 252 -8.35 30.24 32.62
N LYS A 253 -7.03 30.15 32.36
CA LYS A 253 -6.31 31.04 31.44
C LYS A 253 -6.77 30.94 29.98
N ASN A 254 -7.31 29.79 29.57
CA ASN A 254 -7.60 29.48 28.17
C ASN A 254 -9.10 29.55 27.85
N CYS A 255 -9.97 29.51 28.86
CA CYS A 255 -11.42 29.52 28.69
C CYS A 255 -12.06 30.10 29.94
N LYS A 256 -12.71 31.25 29.81
CA LYS A 256 -13.33 31.97 30.93
C LYS A 256 -14.71 31.38 31.24
N GLY A 257 -14.74 30.19 31.82
CA GLY A 257 -15.99 29.51 32.18
C GLY A 257 -16.57 28.75 30.99
N SER A 258 -16.36 27.43 31.02
CA SER A 258 -16.84 26.54 29.98
C SER A 258 -18.17 25.91 30.38
N VAL A 259 -19.09 25.80 29.43
CA VAL A 259 -20.39 25.13 29.59
C VAL A 259 -20.52 23.98 28.59
N ARG A 260 -21.25 22.94 28.97
CA ARG A 260 -21.56 21.78 28.11
C ARG A 260 -23.00 21.85 27.63
N LEU A 261 -23.29 21.26 26.48
CA LEU A 261 -24.63 21.13 25.92
C LEU A 261 -25.07 19.66 25.98
N GLU A 262 -26.37 19.38 26.17
CA GLU A 262 -26.88 18.01 26.35
C GLU A 262 -26.81 17.10 25.11
N HIS A 263 -26.60 17.67 23.91
CA HIS A 263 -26.59 16.93 22.64
C HIS A 263 -25.30 17.13 21.82
N PHE A 264 -24.33 17.81 22.42
CA PHE A 264 -23.08 18.13 21.75
C PHE A 264 -21.87 17.83 22.65
N SER A 265 -20.89 17.17 22.06
CA SER A 265 -19.63 16.82 22.66
C SER A 265 -18.63 17.96 22.52
N GLY A 266 -18.16 18.42 23.68
CA GLY A 266 -17.23 19.53 23.80
C GLY A 266 -17.67 20.49 24.89
N SER A 267 -16.96 21.61 24.99
CA SER A 267 -17.36 22.69 25.87
C SER A 267 -17.17 24.03 25.17
N ILE A 268 -18.09 24.95 25.45
CA ILE A 268 -18.10 26.28 24.85
C ILE A 268 -17.63 27.26 25.91
N CYS A 269 -16.73 28.16 25.52
CA CYS A 269 -16.27 29.22 26.39
C CYS A 269 -17.24 30.39 26.35
N LEU A 270 -17.72 30.81 27.52
CA LEU A 270 -18.52 32.02 27.63
C LEU A 270 -17.58 33.21 27.84
N GLU A 271 -17.71 34.26 27.05
CA GLU A 271 -16.83 35.43 27.21
C GLU A 271 -17.17 36.26 28.46
N ASN A 272 -18.43 36.20 28.91
CA ASN A 272 -18.94 37.02 29.99
C ASN A 272 -19.38 36.20 31.21
N LYS A 273 -18.80 36.56 32.36
CA LYS A 273 -19.04 35.97 33.67
C LYS A 273 -20.50 35.97 34.09
N ALA A 274 -21.27 37.00 33.72
CA ALA A 274 -22.68 37.11 34.09
C ALA A 274 -23.45 35.88 33.59
N TYR A 275 -23.29 35.49 32.32
CA TYR A 275 -23.96 34.33 31.76
C TYR A 275 -23.52 33.02 32.43
N TRP A 276 -22.23 32.85 32.69
CA TRP A 276 -21.74 31.65 33.37
C TRP A 276 -22.27 31.50 34.80
N GLN A 277 -22.57 32.61 35.49
CA GLN A 277 -23.12 32.58 36.85
C GLN A 277 -24.57 32.11 36.88
N VAL A 278 -25.41 32.55 35.94
CA VAL A 278 -26.84 32.20 35.87
C VAL A 278 -27.16 30.88 35.19
N ILE A 279 -26.26 30.31 34.38
CA ILE A 279 -26.51 29.02 33.72
C ILE A 279 -26.56 27.90 34.78
N GLU A 280 -27.62 27.12 34.75
CA GLU A 280 -27.80 25.87 35.50
C GLU A 280 -28.07 24.72 34.52
N ALA A 281 -27.88 23.48 34.97
CA ALA A 281 -28.27 22.30 34.19
C ALA A 281 -29.76 22.39 33.81
N GLY A 282 -30.09 22.12 32.55
CA GLY A 282 -31.45 22.26 32.00
C GLY A 282 -31.82 23.67 31.56
N THR A 283 -30.96 24.68 31.74
CA THR A 283 -31.21 26.03 31.22
C THR A 283 -31.33 26.01 29.70
N GLN A 284 -32.39 26.59 29.16
CA GLN A 284 -32.65 26.65 27.73
C GLN A 284 -32.13 27.97 27.14
N ALA A 285 -31.51 27.89 25.97
CA ALA A 285 -31.05 29.05 25.24
C ALA A 285 -31.26 28.85 23.74
N LYS A 286 -31.17 29.93 22.97
CA LYS A 286 -31.16 29.88 21.52
C LYS A 286 -29.75 30.18 21.03
N ALA A 287 -29.16 29.26 20.30
CA ALA A 287 -27.84 29.43 19.72
C ALA A 287 -27.93 29.66 18.21
N THR A 288 -27.08 30.53 17.70
CA THR A 288 -26.97 30.85 16.28
C THR A 288 -25.55 30.58 15.81
N GLY A 289 -25.40 30.04 14.59
CA GLY A 289 -24.10 29.68 14.04
C GLY A 289 -24.22 28.81 12.79
N GLN A 290 -23.24 27.94 12.55
CA GLN A 290 -23.19 27.07 11.38
C GLN A 290 -23.37 25.60 11.78
N LEU A 291 -24.44 24.98 11.28
CA LEU A 291 -24.82 23.60 11.61
C LEU A 291 -24.61 22.68 10.41
N SER A 292 -24.07 21.50 10.70
CA SER A 292 -23.91 20.39 9.75
C SER A 292 -24.30 19.08 10.44
N PRO A 293 -24.35 17.94 9.72
CA PRO A 293 -24.45 16.63 10.34
C PRO A 293 -23.28 16.25 11.27
N ILE A 294 -22.13 16.93 11.18
CA ILE A 294 -20.94 16.63 11.98
C ILE A 294 -20.98 17.30 13.36
N GLY A 295 -21.51 18.51 13.41
CA GLY A 295 -21.34 19.41 14.53
C GLY A 295 -21.93 20.79 14.29
N PHE A 296 -21.80 21.64 15.29
CA PHE A 296 -22.31 22.99 15.32
C PHE A 296 -21.21 23.96 15.76
N ALA A 297 -20.84 24.88 14.87
CA ALA A 297 -19.95 25.98 15.16
C ALA A 297 -20.78 27.17 15.65
N ILE A 298 -20.68 27.48 16.93
CA ILE A 298 -21.54 28.48 17.59
C ILE A 298 -20.92 29.87 17.42
N GLU A 299 -21.72 30.81 16.93
CA GLU A 299 -21.32 32.22 16.79
C GLU A 299 -21.88 33.08 17.92
N ALA A 300 -23.12 32.82 18.35
CA ALA A 300 -23.76 33.55 19.44
C ALA A 300 -24.80 32.70 20.18
N ILE A 301 -25.01 33.01 21.47
CA ILE A 301 -26.02 32.38 22.33
C ILE A 301 -26.86 33.48 22.99
N GLU A 302 -28.17 33.33 22.92
CA GLU A 302 -29.16 34.18 23.57
C GLU A 302 -29.91 33.34 24.62
N LEU A 303 -29.83 33.73 25.90
CA LEU A 303 -30.61 33.09 26.96
C LEU A 303 -32.09 33.41 26.80
N LYS A 304 -32.96 32.42 26.99
CA LYS A 304 -34.42 32.60 26.98
C LYS A 304 -34.94 33.09 28.33
#